data_AF-A0A847UWN5-F1
#
_entry.id   AF-A0A847UWN5-F1
#
_cell.length_a   1.000
_cell.length_b   1.000
_cell.length_c   1.000
_cell.angle_alpha   90.00
_cell.angle_beta   90.00
_cell.angle_gamma   90.00
#
_symmetry.space_group_name_H-M   'P 1'
#
loop_
_entity.id
_entity.type
_entity.pdbx_description
1 polymer ?
#
loop_
_entity_poly.entity_id
_entity_poly.type
_entity_poly.pdbx_seq_one_letter_code
_entity_poly.pdbx_strand_id
1 'polypeptide(L)'
;MRSCDGFGDFLAAAITSQAGHEDGLILSANDLAEGELPKTSWVRVSKLYTLNRDCVVARFGALNSEAFAKVHKEICRAVGCLES
;
A
#
# COMPACT_ATOMS: atom_id res chain seq x y z
N MET A 1 -1.77 8.52 -9.64
CA MET A 1 -2.67 7.37 -9.36
C MET A 1 -2.68 6.52 -10.61
N ARG A 2 -2.15 5.27 -10.57
CA ARG A 2 -2.40 4.33 -11.67
C ARG A 2 -3.92 4.20 -11.77
N SER A 3 -4.45 4.29 -12.98
CA SER A 3 -5.88 4.34 -13.25
C SER A 3 -6.52 3.10 -12.63
N CYS A 4 -7.55 3.33 -11.82
CA CYS A 4 -8.58 2.34 -11.56
C CYS A 4 -9.01 1.67 -12.87
N ASP A 5 -9.62 0.50 -12.79
CA ASP A 5 -10.24 -0.08 -13.98
C ASP A 5 -11.40 0.79 -14.52
N GLY A 6 -12.08 0.31 -15.58
CA GLY A 6 -13.20 1.03 -16.18
C GLY A 6 -14.40 1.26 -15.25
N PHE A 7 -14.45 0.58 -14.10
CA PHE A 7 -15.50 0.69 -13.09
C PHE A 7 -15.06 1.50 -11.86
N GLY A 8 -13.82 2.00 -11.85
CA GLY A 8 -13.30 2.77 -10.72
C GLY A 8 -12.70 1.90 -9.61
N ASP A 9 -12.53 0.60 -9.85
CA ASP A 9 -11.97 -0.31 -8.86
C ASP A 9 -10.43 -0.33 -8.90
N PHE A 10 -9.82 -0.49 -7.72
CA PHE A 10 -8.37 -0.57 -7.55
C PHE A 10 -8.00 -1.55 -6.43
N LEU A 11 -6.78 -2.07 -6.50
CA LEU A 11 -6.21 -2.92 -5.46
C LEU A 11 -5.64 -2.06 -4.32
N ALA A 12 -6.00 -2.37 -3.09
CA ALA A 12 -5.51 -1.72 -1.88
C ALA A 12 -4.94 -2.75 -0.91
N ALA A 13 -3.85 -2.40 -0.22
CA ALA A 13 -3.33 -3.15 0.91
C ALA A 13 -3.70 -2.46 2.23
N ALA A 14 -4.08 -3.23 3.25
CA ALA A 14 -4.36 -2.66 4.57
C ALA A 14 -3.07 -2.10 5.21
N ILE A 15 -3.24 -1.01 5.98
CA ILE A 15 -2.18 -0.41 6.81
C ILE A 15 -2.64 -0.40 8.26
N THR A 16 -1.74 -0.71 9.19
CA THR A 16 -2.01 -0.69 10.63
C THR A 16 -0.81 -0.14 11.40
N SER A 17 -1.04 0.59 12.50
CA SER A 17 0.02 1.01 13.42
C SER A 17 0.34 -0.05 14.48
N GLN A 18 -0.31 -1.21 14.43
CA GLN A 18 -0.04 -2.32 15.35
C GLN A 18 1.10 -3.20 14.79
N ALA A 19 2.13 -3.40 15.60
CA ALA A 19 3.25 -4.28 15.26
C ALA A 19 2.87 -5.77 15.40
N GLY A 20 3.79 -6.67 14.99
CA GLY A 20 3.66 -8.12 15.22
C GLY A 20 2.91 -8.86 14.10
N HIS A 21 2.98 -8.36 12.87
CA HIS A 21 2.39 -9.01 11.70
C HIS A 21 3.49 -9.61 10.83
N GLU A 22 3.42 -10.91 10.56
CA GLU A 22 4.40 -11.63 9.73
C GLU A 22 4.46 -11.11 8.29
N ASP A 23 3.33 -10.66 7.76
CA ASP A 23 3.18 -10.03 6.45
C ASP A 23 3.35 -8.49 6.50
N GLY A 24 3.84 -7.96 7.62
CA GLY A 24 3.95 -6.53 7.86
C GLY A 24 5.25 -5.94 7.33
N LEU A 25 5.16 -5.09 6.30
CA LEU A 25 6.28 -4.27 5.86
C LEU A 25 6.25 -2.92 6.59
N ILE A 26 7.31 -2.61 7.34
CA ILE A 26 7.43 -1.32 8.06
C ILE A 26 7.32 -0.15 7.09
N LEU A 27 6.52 0.83 7.50
CA LEU A 27 6.33 2.12 6.86
C LEU A 27 6.55 3.23 7.91
N SER A 28 7.44 4.16 7.59
CA SER A 28 7.80 5.31 8.41
C SER A 28 7.56 6.63 7.66
N ALA A 29 7.72 7.76 8.34
CA ALA A 29 7.60 9.08 7.71
C ALA A 29 8.62 9.28 6.56
N ASN A 30 9.80 8.66 6.64
CA ASN A 30 10.83 8.76 5.61
C ASN A 30 10.46 8.04 4.31
N ASP A 31 9.47 7.15 4.36
CA ASP A 31 8.99 6.39 3.20
C ASP A 31 7.95 7.19 2.39
N LEU A 32 7.53 8.37 2.85
CA LEU A 32 6.61 9.26 2.14
C LEU A 32 7.36 10.33 1.35
N ALA A 33 6.94 10.56 0.10
CA ALA A 33 7.34 11.72 -0.69
C ALA A 33 6.41 12.92 -0.46
N GLU A 34 5.16 12.67 -0.08
CA GLU A 34 4.15 13.68 0.20
C GLU A 34 3.28 13.26 1.38
N GLY A 35 2.81 14.25 2.13
CA GLY A 35 1.93 14.06 3.29
C GLY A 35 2.68 13.60 4.54
N GLU A 36 1.93 13.12 5.52
CA GLU A 36 2.47 12.72 6.81
C GLU A 36 1.89 11.38 7.25
N LEU A 37 2.74 10.55 7.85
CA LEU A 37 2.33 9.33 8.53
C LEU A 37 2.46 9.58 10.04
N PRO A 38 1.36 9.78 10.79
CA PRO A 38 1.43 10.20 12.18
C PRO A 38 2.18 9.23 13.10
N LYS A 39 2.20 7.94 12.75
CA LYS A 39 2.87 6.87 13.50
C LYS A 39 3.45 5.84 12.55
N THR A 40 4.63 5.31 12.87
CA THR A 40 5.18 4.12 12.20
C THR A 40 4.10 3.05 12.12
N SER A 41 3.95 2.51 10.92
CA SER A 41 2.88 1.58 10.56
C SER A 41 3.44 0.41 9.75
N TRP A 42 2.57 -0.54 9.42
CA TRP A 42 2.90 -1.73 8.65
C TRP A 42 1.91 -1.86 7.50
N VAL A 43 2.44 -1.94 6.26
CA VAL A 43 1.67 -2.39 5.10
C VAL A 43 1.52 -3.89 5.20
N ARG A 44 0.28 -4.39 5.12
CA ARG A 44 -0.07 -5.80 5.24
C ARG A 44 -0.10 -6.45 3.86
N VAL A 45 1.01 -7.00 3.39
CA VAL A 45 1.20 -7.37 1.98
C VAL A 45 0.32 -8.54 1.51
N SER A 46 -0.24 -9.33 2.43
CA SER A 46 -1.20 -10.40 2.11
C SER A 46 -2.67 -10.00 2.37
N LYS A 47 -2.92 -8.83 2.98
CA LYS A 47 -4.27 -8.30 3.23
C LYS A 47 -4.66 -7.29 2.15
N LEU A 48 -4.93 -7.83 0.98
CA LEU A 48 -5.30 -7.08 -0.21
C LEU A 48 -6.83 -7.07 -0.40
N TYR A 49 -7.36 -5.96 -0.89
CA TYR A 49 -8.78 -5.75 -1.15
C TYR A 49 -8.97 -5.03 -2.48
N THR A 50 -10.07 -5.34 -3.16
CA THR A 50 -10.56 -4.49 -4.25
C THR A 50 -11.49 -3.45 -3.65
N LEU A 51 -11.21 -2.18 -3.90
CA LEU A 51 -12.03 -1.06 -3.44
C LEU A 51 -12.42 -0.20 -4.64
N ASN A 52 -13.63 0.34 -4.60
CA ASN A 52 -14.02 1.38 -5.54
C ASN A 52 -13.46 2.73 -5.11
N ARG A 53 -13.06 3.58 -6.05
CA ARG A 53 -12.57 4.94 -5.79
C ARG A 53 -13.56 5.79 -4.99
N ASP A 54 -14.86 5.55 -5.15
CA ASP A 54 -15.90 6.29 -4.43
C ASP A 54 -15.91 5.99 -2.92
N CYS A 55 -15.27 4.90 -2.48
CA CYS A 55 -15.06 4.61 -1.05
C CYS A 55 -13.91 5.42 -0.43
N VAL A 56 -13.12 6.15 -1.23
CA VAL A 56 -11.96 6.91 -0.74
C VAL A 56 -12.41 8.28 -0.23
N VAL A 57 -12.40 8.44 1.09
CA VAL A 57 -12.83 9.70 1.75
C VAL A 57 -11.73 10.75 1.85
N ALA A 58 -10.45 10.35 1.84
CA ALA A 58 -9.31 11.26 1.98
C ALA A 58 -8.00 10.64 1.46
N ARG A 59 -7.04 11.51 1.11
CA ARG A 59 -5.64 11.15 0.81
C ARG A 59 -4.74 11.67 1.93
N PHE A 60 -3.99 10.76 2.55
CA PHE A 60 -3.05 11.11 3.64
C PHE A 60 -1.63 11.41 3.15
N GLY A 61 -1.23 10.83 2.01
CA GLY A 61 0.11 11.02 1.46
C GLY A 61 0.38 10.19 0.21
N ALA A 62 1.65 10.10 -0.17
CA ALA A 62 2.15 9.14 -1.14
C ALA A 62 3.53 8.64 -0.77
N LEU A 63 3.76 7.35 -1.01
CA LEU A 63 5.08 6.74 -0.88
C LEU A 63 6.07 7.39 -1.84
N ASN A 64 7.33 7.48 -1.42
CA ASN A 64 8.42 7.71 -2.34
C ASN A 64 8.66 6.49 -3.25
N SER A 65 9.43 6.68 -4.31
CA SER A 65 9.65 5.66 -5.34
C SER A 65 10.29 4.37 -4.81
N GLU A 66 11.22 4.48 -3.86
CA GLU A 66 11.92 3.34 -3.27
C GLU A 66 10.97 2.49 -2.41
N ALA A 67 10.23 3.15 -1.51
CA ALA A 67 9.24 2.51 -0.66
C ALA A 67 8.12 1.87 -1.50
N PHE A 68 7.64 2.54 -2.54
CA PHE A 68 6.66 1.98 -3.47
C PHE A 68 7.18 0.72 -4.16
N ALA A 69 8.39 0.74 -4.70
CA ALA A 69 8.99 -0.42 -5.36
C ALA A 69 9.12 -1.62 -4.42
N LYS A 70 9.54 -1.37 -3.16
CA LYS A 70 9.63 -2.40 -2.12
C LYS A 70 8.27 -3.01 -1.78
N VAL A 71 7.26 -2.17 -1.52
CA VAL A 71 5.88 -2.62 -1.24
C VAL A 71 5.33 -3.43 -2.41
N HIS A 72 5.46 -2.90 -3.63
CA HIS A 72 4.97 -3.55 -4.85
C HIS A 72 5.61 -4.92 -5.05
N LYS A 73 6.94 -5.04 -4.86
CA LYS A 73 7.66 -6.31 -4.96
C LYS A 73 7.14 -7.35 -3.98
N GLU A 74 6.94 -6.98 -2.71
CA GLU A 74 6.45 -7.93 -1.71
C GLU A 74 4.99 -8.33 -1.95
N ILE A 75 4.15 -7.41 -2.42
CA ILE A 75 2.77 -7.73 -2.86
C ILE A 75 2.81 -8.70 -4.04
N CYS A 76 3.62 -8.41 -5.08
CA CYS A 76 3.79 -9.28 -6.24
C CYS A 76 4.22 -10.69 -5.83
N ARG A 77 5.17 -10.79 -4.89
CA ARG A 77 5.61 -12.06 -4.33
C ARG A 77 4.48 -12.81 -3.62
N ALA A 78 3.67 -12.10 -2.83
CA ALA A 78 2.56 -12.68 -2.07
C ALA A 78 1.44 -13.22 -2.97
N VAL A 79 1.20 -12.62 -4.14
CA VAL A 79 0.15 -13.04 -5.08
C VAL A 79 0.66 -13.87 -6.26
N GLY A 80 1.97 -14.14 -6.33
CA GLY A 80 2.57 -14.97 -7.38
C GLY A 80 2.62 -14.28 -8.75
N CYS A 81 2.90 -12.98 -8.81
CA CYS A 81 3.15 -12.31 -10.08
C CYS A 81 4.29 -12.98 -10.84
N LEU A 82 4.09 -13.22 -12.14
CA LEU A 82 5.16 -13.64 -13.03
C LEU A 82 6.08 -12.43 -13.26
N GLU A 83 7.35 -12.56 -12.88
CA GLU A 83 8.36 -11.54 -13.19
C GLU A 83 8.39 -11.34 -14.71
N SER A 84 8.13 -10.11 -15.16
CA SER A 84 8.32 -9.68 -16.55
C SER A 84 9.57 -8.81 -16.63
#